data_AF-V5H6S5-F1
#
_entry.id   AF-V5H6S5-F1
#
_cell.length_a   1.000
_cell.length_b   1.000
_cell.length_c   1.000
_cell.angle_alpha   90.00
_cell.angle_beta   90.00
_cell.angle_gamma   90.00
#
_symmetry.space_group_name_H-M   'P 1'
#
loop_
_entity.id
_entity.type
_entity.pdbx_description
1 polymer ?
#
loop_
_entity_poly.entity_id
_entity_poly.type
_entity_poly.pdbx_seq_one_letter_code
_entity_poly.pdbx_strand_id
1 'polypeptide(L)'
;KGVPTAWSEHCVLCKQPESIEHVFLDCWDAVFFWDVLQRTLKKDLPLSPHGIRYLSVEGMGTVPYDLIMLLGLHSIWQCRMAVRHADINVRPVYKYFVETVCHLQEVMKMQQPSPEWLPVLEELATIKDF
;
A
#
# COMPACT_ATOMS: atom_id res chain seq x y z
N LYS A 1 -19.38 4.82 -18.44
CA LYS A 1 -18.86 3.48 -18.83
C LYS A 1 -17.51 3.34 -18.14
N GLY A 2 -17.48 2.54 -17.07
CA GLY A 2 -16.43 2.56 -16.04
C GLY A 2 -15.19 1.75 -16.42
N VAL A 3 -14.15 1.93 -15.60
CA VAL A 3 -12.89 1.18 -15.61
C VAL A 3 -13.19 -0.33 -15.76
N PRO A 4 -12.50 -1.06 -16.65
CA PRO A 4 -12.67 -2.51 -16.77
C PRO A 4 -12.51 -3.18 -15.40
N THR A 5 -13.44 -4.05 -15.03
CA THR A 5 -13.38 -4.83 -13.78
C THR A 5 -12.16 -5.75 -13.83
N ALA A 6 -11.10 -5.33 -13.16
CA ALA A 6 -9.84 -6.06 -13.12
C ALA A 6 -9.71 -6.96 -11.87
N TRP A 7 -10.84 -7.28 -11.25
CA TRP A 7 -10.98 -8.14 -10.07
C TRP A 7 -12.01 -9.26 -10.31
N SER A 8 -12.08 -10.25 -9.42
CA SER A 8 -13.05 -11.36 -9.50
C SER A 8 -14.43 -10.92 -9.01
N GLU A 9 -15.50 -11.66 -9.29
CA GLU A 9 -16.84 -11.23 -8.82
C GLU A 9 -16.94 -11.22 -7.28
N HIS A 10 -16.22 -12.11 -6.60
CA HIS A 10 -16.21 -12.25 -5.15
C HIS A 10 -14.80 -12.45 -4.61
N CYS A 11 -14.48 -11.76 -3.53
CA CYS A 11 -13.16 -11.81 -2.91
C CYS A 11 -12.88 -13.23 -2.43
N VAL A 12 -11.71 -13.75 -2.78
CA VAL A 12 -11.29 -15.11 -2.38
C VAL A 12 -11.20 -15.25 -0.85
N LEU A 13 -10.82 -14.18 -0.14
CA LEU A 13 -10.67 -14.18 1.31
C LEU A 13 -12.00 -13.94 2.03
N CYS A 14 -12.69 -12.86 1.66
CA CYS A 14 -13.89 -12.42 2.39
C CYS A 14 -15.20 -13.05 1.87
N LYS A 15 -15.18 -13.68 0.69
CA LYS A 15 -16.37 -14.25 0.02
C LYS A 15 -17.50 -13.25 -0.23
N GLN A 16 -17.16 -11.97 -0.32
CA GLN A 16 -18.08 -10.84 -0.56
C GLN A 16 -17.85 -10.28 -1.97
N PRO A 17 -18.83 -9.62 -2.59
CA PRO A 17 -18.64 -8.96 -3.88
C PRO A 17 -17.42 -8.02 -3.86
N GLU A 18 -16.53 -8.12 -4.85
CA GLU A 18 -15.38 -7.22 -4.93
C GLU A 18 -15.78 -5.86 -5.51
N SER A 19 -15.42 -4.81 -4.77
CA SER A 19 -15.42 -3.42 -5.19
C SER A 19 -14.04 -2.81 -4.96
N ILE A 20 -13.83 -1.58 -5.43
CA ILE A 20 -12.60 -0.82 -5.15
C ILE A 20 -12.44 -0.66 -3.62
N GLU A 21 -13.51 -0.28 -2.93
CA GLU A 21 -13.54 -0.15 -1.48
C GLU A 21 -13.20 -1.47 -0.80
N HIS A 22 -13.81 -2.57 -1.23
CA HIS A 22 -13.52 -3.86 -0.64
C HIS A 22 -12.05 -4.25 -0.82
N VAL A 23 -11.52 -4.13 -2.04
CA VAL A 23 -10.14 -4.53 -2.33
C VAL A 23 -9.12 -3.72 -1.54
N PHE A 24 -9.31 -2.40 -1.46
CA PHE A 24 -8.32 -1.48 -0.93
C PHE A 24 -8.56 -1.02 0.50
N LEU A 25 -9.74 -1.22 1.08
CA LEU A 25 -10.09 -0.78 2.43
C LEU A 25 -10.63 -1.93 3.30
N ASP A 26 -11.64 -2.65 2.82
CA ASP A 26 -12.45 -3.51 3.71
C ASP A 26 -11.98 -4.97 3.77
N CYS A 27 -11.18 -5.42 2.80
CA CYS A 27 -10.68 -6.78 2.81
C CYS A 27 -9.59 -6.95 3.88
N TRP A 28 -9.52 -8.14 4.49
CA TRP A 28 -8.56 -8.46 5.55
C TRP A 28 -7.11 -8.09 5.20
N ASP A 29 -6.63 -8.41 3.98
CA ASP A 29 -5.28 -8.02 3.56
C ASP A 29 -5.04 -6.51 3.66
N ALA A 30 -6.03 -5.70 3.26
CA ALA A 30 -5.95 -4.25 3.28
C ALA A 30 -6.03 -3.73 4.73
N VAL A 31 -7.01 -4.21 5.50
CA VAL A 31 -7.21 -3.81 6.91
C VAL A 31 -5.94 -4.03 7.72
N PHE A 32 -5.37 -5.24 7.68
CA PHE A 32 -4.17 -5.55 8.44
C PHE A 32 -2.95 -4.75 7.96
N PHE A 33 -2.77 -4.65 6.64
CA PHE A 33 -1.66 -3.88 6.08
C PHE A 33 -1.70 -2.41 6.49
N TRP A 34 -2.87 -1.77 6.35
CA TRP A 34 -3.03 -0.37 6.68
C TRP A 34 -2.86 -0.09 8.17
N ASP A 35 -3.40 -0.96 9.02
CA ASP A 35 -3.27 -0.86 10.47
C ASP A 35 -1.80 -0.92 10.92
N VAL A 36 -1.04 -1.86 10.37
CA VAL A 36 0.40 -1.96 10.63
C VAL A 36 1.15 -0.74 10.07
N LEU A 37 0.87 -0.33 8.84
CA LEU A 37 1.52 0.82 8.21
C LEU A 37 1.29 2.12 9.00
N GLN A 38 0.06 2.40 9.41
CA GLN A 38 -0.27 3.60 10.19
C GLN A 38 0.42 3.60 11.56
N ARG A 39 0.51 2.43 12.23
CA ARG A 39 1.24 2.31 13.49
C ARG A 39 2.74 2.53 13.33
N THR A 40 3.33 2.00 12.25
CA THR A 40 4.74 2.22 11.92
C THR A 40 5.00 3.71 11.66
N LEU A 41 4.13 4.38 10.89
CA LEU A 41 4.24 5.82 10.60
C LEU A 41 3.85 6.73 11.76
N LYS A 42 3.16 6.20 12.78
CA LYS A 42 2.48 6.97 13.83
C LYS A 42 1.61 8.09 13.26
N LYS A 43 0.92 7.81 12.15
CA LYS A 43 0.09 8.77 11.40
C LYS A 43 -1.16 8.09 10.89
N ASP A 44 -2.28 8.78 11.03
CA ASP A 44 -3.53 8.38 10.38
C ASP A 44 -3.50 8.78 8.90
N LEU A 45 -3.67 7.77 8.04
CA LEU A 45 -3.82 7.96 6.61
C LEU A 45 -5.33 8.12 6.29
N PRO A 46 -5.69 8.85 5.22
CA PRO A 46 -7.08 9.06 4.84
C PRO A 46 -7.66 7.81 4.18
N LEU A 47 -7.88 6.74 4.95
CA LEU A 47 -8.43 5.45 4.50
C LEU A 47 -9.95 5.52 4.30
N SER A 48 -10.36 6.37 3.37
CA SER A 48 -11.74 6.51 2.93
C SER A 48 -11.84 6.31 1.41
N PRO A 49 -13.03 6.03 0.86
CA PRO A 49 -13.23 5.96 -0.58
C PRO A 49 -12.72 7.20 -1.33
N HIS A 50 -12.82 8.38 -0.71
CA HIS A 50 -12.26 9.62 -1.26
C HIS A 50 -10.73 9.63 -1.15
N GLY A 51 -10.19 9.33 0.03
CA GLY A 51 -8.75 9.39 0.26
C GLY A 51 -7.93 8.41 -0.57
N ILE A 52 -8.41 7.19 -0.83
CA ILE A 52 -7.71 6.25 -1.73
C ILE A 52 -7.75 6.67 -3.20
N ARG A 53 -8.74 7.47 -3.61
CA ARG A 53 -8.91 7.94 -5.00
C ARG A 53 -8.10 9.18 -5.29
N TYR A 54 -8.03 10.08 -4.31
CA TYR A 54 -7.45 11.42 -4.47
C TYR A 54 -6.15 11.61 -3.68
N LEU A 55 -5.69 10.59 -2.95
CA LEU A 55 -4.51 10.66 -2.08
C LEU A 55 -4.51 11.93 -1.22
N SER A 56 -5.68 12.25 -0.64
CA SER A 56 -5.91 13.50 0.11
C SER A 56 -5.24 13.47 1.49
N VAL A 57 -3.95 13.17 1.52
CA VAL A 57 -3.16 13.14 2.74
C VAL A 57 -2.83 14.56 3.12
N GLU A 58 -3.22 14.98 4.32
CA GLU A 58 -2.89 16.31 4.81
C GLU A 58 -1.38 16.48 4.90
N GLY A 59 -0.87 17.43 4.10
CA GLY A 59 0.54 17.80 4.03
C GLY A 59 0.93 18.67 5.20
N MET A 60 1.31 18.05 6.31
CA MET A 60 2.11 18.71 7.35
C MET A 60 3.48 18.03 7.41
N GLY A 61 4.51 18.73 6.94
CA GLY A 61 5.91 18.27 7.01
C GLY A 61 6.53 17.96 5.65
N THR A 62 7.76 17.44 5.69
CA THR A 62 8.59 17.14 4.52
C THR A 62 8.41 15.72 3.98
N VAL A 63 7.75 14.84 4.75
CA VAL A 63 7.55 13.42 4.39
C VAL A 63 6.44 13.28 3.32
N PRO A 64 6.69 12.60 2.19
CA PRO A 64 5.71 12.40 1.13
C PRO A 64 4.76 11.24 1.46
N TYR A 65 3.82 11.47 2.37
CA TYR A 65 2.88 10.44 2.82
C TYR A 65 1.88 10.00 1.74
N ASP A 66 1.59 10.87 0.78
CA ASP A 66 0.82 10.55 -0.43
C ASP A 66 1.54 9.49 -1.28
N LEU A 67 2.86 9.63 -1.47
CA LEU A 67 3.69 8.62 -2.13
C LEU A 67 3.67 7.30 -1.34
N ILE A 68 3.86 7.35 -0.03
CA ILE A 68 3.83 6.14 0.82
C ILE A 68 2.46 5.43 0.71
N MET A 69 1.37 6.19 0.76
CA MET A 69 0.01 5.67 0.59
C MET A 69 -0.17 5.06 -0.81
N LEU A 70 0.34 5.70 -1.86
CA LEU A 70 0.31 5.17 -3.22
C LEU A 70 1.06 3.84 -3.34
N LEU A 71 2.24 3.72 -2.72
CA LEU A 71 2.99 2.46 -2.69
C LEU A 71 2.23 1.35 -1.95
N GLY A 72 1.51 1.71 -0.88
CA GLY A 72 0.64 0.78 -0.16
C GLY A 72 -0.52 0.28 -1.03
N LEU A 73 -1.22 1.19 -1.70
CA LEU A 73 -2.29 0.85 -2.65
C LEU A 73 -1.77 -0.04 -3.78
N HIS A 74 -0.62 0.30 -4.34
CA HIS A 74 0.03 -0.51 -5.39
C HIS A 74 0.38 -1.91 -4.89
N SER A 75 0.84 -2.04 -3.64
CA SER A 75 1.20 -3.33 -3.05
C SER A 75 -0.02 -4.22 -2.81
N ILE A 76 -1.14 -3.65 -2.38
CA ILE A 76 -2.43 -4.36 -2.27
C ILE A 76 -2.86 -4.84 -3.66
N TRP A 77 -2.78 -3.97 -4.67
CA TRP A 77 -3.09 -4.30 -6.05
C TRP A 77 -2.22 -5.46 -6.58
N GLN A 78 -0.91 -5.41 -6.37
CA GLN A 78 0.01 -6.47 -6.79
C GLN A 78 -0.34 -7.81 -6.15
N CYS A 79 -0.58 -7.83 -4.84
CA CYS A 79 -1.00 -9.04 -4.13
C CYS A 79 -2.30 -9.62 -4.71
N ARG A 80 -3.30 -8.77 -4.96
CA ARG A 80 -4.57 -9.17 -5.58
C ARG A 80 -4.39 -9.75 -6.97
N MET A 81 -3.57 -9.11 -7.79
CA MET A 81 -3.30 -9.57 -9.15
C MET A 81 -2.54 -10.88 -9.18
N ALA A 82 -1.58 -11.08 -8.27
CA ALA A 82 -0.87 -12.35 -8.13
C ALA A 82 -1.83 -13.49 -7.76
N VAL A 83 -2.75 -13.26 -6.81
CA VAL A 83 -3.80 -14.24 -6.45
C VAL A 83 -4.70 -14.53 -7.66
N ARG A 84 -5.15 -13.49 -8.37
CA ARG A 84 -6.02 -13.62 -9.54
C ARG A 84 -5.37 -14.42 -10.67
N HIS A 85 -4.08 -14.22 -10.91
CA HIS A 85 -3.33 -14.94 -11.93
C HIS A 85 -2.84 -16.32 -11.48
N ALA A 86 -3.16 -16.72 -10.24
CA ALA A 86 -2.66 -17.95 -9.63
C ALA A 86 -1.13 -18.06 -9.71
N ASP A 87 -0.43 -16.95 -9.43
CA ASP A 87 1.02 -16.93 -9.40
C ASP A 87 1.54 -17.95 -8.37
N ILE A 88 2.58 -18.69 -8.75
CA ILE A 88 3.20 -19.71 -7.88
C ILE A 88 3.80 -19.06 -6.62
N ASN A 89 4.22 -17.80 -6.73
CA ASN A 89 4.92 -17.06 -5.68
C ASN A 89 4.10 -15.88 -5.15
N VAL A 90 2.80 -16.07 -4.93
CA VAL A 90 1.98 -15.06 -4.24
C VAL A 90 2.59 -14.76 -2.87
N ARG A 91 2.77 -13.47 -2.58
CA ARG A 91 3.28 -12.97 -1.31
C ARG A 91 2.20 -12.16 -0.58
N PRO A 92 2.25 -12.06 0.74
CA PRO A 92 1.42 -11.10 1.47
C PRO A 92 1.78 -9.66 1.08
N VAL A 93 0.81 -8.74 1.22
CA VAL A 93 0.90 -7.33 0.79
C VAL A 93 2.19 -6.65 1.27
N TYR A 94 2.57 -6.83 2.54
CA TYR A 94 3.73 -6.13 3.11
C TYR A 94 5.05 -6.51 2.42
N LYS A 95 5.19 -7.71 1.83
CA LYS A 95 6.41 -8.08 1.11
C LYS A 95 6.56 -7.30 -0.20
N TYR A 96 5.47 -7.08 -0.94
CA TYR A 96 5.48 -6.22 -2.13
C TYR A 96 5.80 -4.77 -1.74
N PHE A 97 5.26 -4.31 -0.61
CA PHE A 97 5.50 -2.97 -0.09
C PHE A 97 6.96 -2.76 0.30
N VAL A 98 7.52 -3.65 1.14
CA VAL A 98 8.93 -3.58 1.57
C VAL A 98 9.88 -3.63 0.39
N GLU A 99 9.64 -4.51 -0.59
CA GLU A 99 10.46 -4.57 -1.82
C GLU A 99 10.48 -3.22 -2.56
N THR A 100 9.30 -2.60 -2.71
CA THR A 100 9.17 -1.30 -3.39
C THR A 100 9.80 -0.17 -2.59
N VAL A 101 9.64 -0.18 -1.26
CA VAL A 101 10.25 0.79 -0.35
C VAL A 101 11.78 0.69 -0.38
N CYS A 102 12.35 -0.52 -0.34
CA CYS A 102 13.79 -0.73 -0.46
C CYS A 102 14.32 -0.16 -1.79
N HIS A 103 13.61 -0.40 -2.90
CA HIS A 103 13.99 0.17 -4.19
C HIS A 103 13.95 1.70 -4.16
N LEU A 104 12.87 2.30 -3.64
CA LEU A 104 12.74 3.75 -3.51
C LEU A 104 13.86 4.33 -2.63
N GLN A 105 14.18 3.68 -1.52
CA GLN A 105 15.24 4.10 -0.60
C GLN A 105 16.59 4.19 -1.32
N GLU A 106 16.96 3.19 -2.11
CA GLU A 106 18.21 3.21 -2.88
C GLU A 106 18.24 4.34 -3.91
N VAL A 107 17.10 4.64 -4.57
CA VAL A 107 17.00 5.78 -5.49
C VAL A 107 17.13 7.11 -4.73
N MET A 108 16.51 7.25 -3.56
CA MET A 108 16.56 8.47 -2.75
C MET A 108 17.96 8.72 -2.17
N LYS A 109 18.72 7.67 -1.82
CA LYS A 109 20.13 7.79 -1.38
C LYS A 109 21.05 8.39 -2.43
N MET A 110 20.72 8.27 -3.71
CA MET A 110 21.50 8.84 -4.81
C MET A 110 21.27 10.35 -5.00
N GLN A 111 20.24 10.93 -4.38
CA GLN A 111 19.94 12.36 -4.49
C GLN A 111 20.92 13.21 -3.64
N GLN A 112 21.25 14.40 -4.13
CA GLN A 112 22.05 15.39 -3.40
C GLN A 112 21.30 16.74 -3.36
N PRO A 113 20.92 17.25 -2.17
CA PRO A 113 21.05 16.61 -0.85
C PRO A 113 20.13 15.41 -0.67
N SER A 114 20.47 14.53 0.28
CA SER A 114 19.60 13.41 0.66
C SER A 114 18.31 13.92 1.31
N PRO A 115 17.14 13.33 1.02
CA PRO A 115 15.89 13.78 1.61
C PRO A 115 15.86 13.58 3.13
N GLU A 116 15.43 14.61 3.88
CA GLU A 116 15.33 14.57 5.35
C GLU A 116 14.43 13.44 5.87
N TRP A 117 13.49 13.00 5.05
CA TRP A 117 12.53 11.95 5.36
C TRP A 117 13.01 10.54 4.98
N LEU A 118 14.25 10.37 4.49
CA LEU A 118 14.83 9.05 4.19
C LEU A 118 14.75 8.06 5.37
N PRO A 119 14.94 8.45 6.65
CA PRO A 119 14.78 7.56 7.79
C PRO A 119 13.38 6.93 7.90
N VAL A 120 12.34 7.58 7.36
CA VAL A 120 10.99 7.01 7.30
C VAL A 120 10.96 5.80 6.39
N LEU A 121 11.64 5.84 5.23
CA LEU A 121 11.73 4.68 4.34
C LEU A 121 12.52 3.54 4.99
N GLU A 122 13.55 3.86 5.77
CA GLU A 122 14.32 2.87 6.52
C GLU A 122 13.45 2.14 7.56
N GLU A 123 12.62 2.87 8.30
CA GLU A 123 11.68 2.26 9.24
C GLU A 123 10.66 1.38 8.52
N LEU A 124 10.10 1.86 7.39
CA LEU A 124 9.14 1.11 6.57
C LEU A 124 9.73 -0.16 5.95
N ALA A 125 11.02 -0.17 5.61
CA ALA A 125 11.71 -1.35 5.10
C ALA A 125 11.83 -2.48 6.15
N THR A 126 11.63 -2.16 7.44
CA THR A 126 11.73 -3.12 8.55
C THR A 126 10.38 -3.62 9.06
N ILE A 127 9.28 -3.31 8.38
CA ILE A 127 7.94 -3.83 8.73
C ILE A 127 8.02 -5.36 8.80
N LYS A 128 7.61 -5.90 9.95
CA LYS A 128 7.65 -7.34 10.24
C LYS A 128 6.40 -8.03 9.72
N ASP A 129 6.52 -9.34 9.56
CA ASP A 129 5.41 -10.25 9.33
C ASP A 129 4.34 -10.09 10.44
N PHE A 130 3.06 -10.13 10.05
CA PHE A 130 1.88 -10.06 10.91
C PHE A 130 0.79 -11.00 10.42
#